data_AF-A0A945SV85-F1
#
_entry.id   AF-A0A945SV85-F1
#
_cell.length_a   1.000
_cell.length_b   1.000
_cell.length_c   1.000
_cell.angle_alpha   90.00
_cell.angle_beta   90.00
_cell.angle_gamma   90.00
#
_symmetry.space_group_name_H-M   'P 1'
#
loop_
_entity.id
_entity.type
_entity.pdbx_description
1 polymer ?
#
loop_
_entity_poly.entity_id
_entity_poly.type
_entity_poly.pdbx_seq_one_letter_code
_entity_poly.pdbx_strand_id
1 'polypeptide(L)' 'EATDADYVALGHWNRKVHVGTGNVPAWYSGSPDVAGTVNAIRLGSSGGVDISHAPVAGPPKT' A
#
# COMPACT_ATOMS: atom_id res chain seq x y z
N GLU A 1 -17.27 6.00 9.11
CA GLU A 1 -16.04 5.24 8.86
C GLU A 1 -16.30 3.74 9.00
N ALA A 2 -15.97 2.94 7.99
CA ALA A 2 -16.47 1.56 7.87
C ALA A 2 -15.65 0.48 8.59
N THR A 3 -14.44 0.78 9.08
CA THR A 3 -13.56 -0.24 9.69
C THR A 3 -12.78 0.20 10.93
N ASP A 4 -12.83 1.48 11.33
CA ASP A 4 -11.98 2.07 12.38
C ASP A 4 -10.48 1.72 12.22
N ALA A 5 -10.03 1.58 10.97
CA ALA A 5 -8.67 1.18 10.63
C ALA A 5 -7.78 2.39 10.44
N ASP A 6 -6.50 2.26 10.79
CA ASP A 6 -5.49 3.29 10.54
C ASP A 6 -4.97 3.27 9.09
N TYR A 7 -5.11 2.13 8.39
CA TYR A 7 -4.70 1.93 6.99
C TYR A 7 -5.47 0.77 6.35
N VAL A 8 -5.78 0.89 5.05
CA VAL A 8 -6.43 -0.18 4.28
C VAL A 8 -5.53 -0.68 3.15
N ALA A 9 -5.12 -1.94 3.24
CA ALA A 9 -4.40 -2.64 2.17
C ALA A 9 -5.40 -3.27 1.19
N LEU A 10 -5.36 -2.84 -0.06
CA LEU A 10 -6.21 -3.38 -1.13
C LEU A 10 -5.39 -4.27 -2.08
N GLY A 11 -6.04 -5.30 -2.62
CA GLY A 11 -5.47 -6.24 -3.59
C GLY A 11 -6.23 -6.23 -4.92
N HIS A 12 -6.08 -7.26 -5.76
CA HIS A 12 -6.75 -7.44 -7.06
C HIS A 12 -6.22 -6.58 -8.22
N TRP A 13 -6.03 -5.26 -8.06
CA TRP A 13 -5.44 -4.44 -9.13
C TRP A 13 -3.92 -4.52 -9.16
N ASN A 14 -3.35 -4.74 -10.35
CA ASN A 14 -1.90 -4.91 -10.54
C ASN A 14 -1.11 -3.60 -10.53
N ARG A 15 -1.78 -2.45 -10.50
CA ARG A 15 -1.16 -1.12 -10.47
C ARG A 15 -1.16 -0.55 -9.07
N LYS A 16 -0.04 0.04 -8.67
CA LYS A 16 0.06 0.83 -7.44
C LYS A 16 -0.79 2.10 -7.56
N VAL A 17 -1.78 2.26 -6.70
CA VAL A 17 -2.71 3.40 -6.72
C VAL A 17 -3.17 3.76 -5.30
N HIS A 18 -3.12 5.04 -4.96
CA HIS A 18 -3.80 5.60 -3.78
C HIS A 18 -5.27 5.80 -4.12
N VAL A 19 -6.17 5.28 -3.28
CA VAL A 19 -7.60 5.40 -3.48
C VAL A 19 -8.30 5.86 -2.21
N GLY A 20 -9.52 6.34 -2.40
CA GLY A 20 -10.27 6.98 -1.33
C GLY A 20 -9.93 8.46 -1.19
N THR A 21 -10.87 9.20 -0.61
CA THR A 21 -10.76 10.62 -0.30
C THR A 21 -10.95 10.89 1.19
N GLY A 22 -11.00 9.82 2.00
CA GLY A 22 -11.20 9.88 3.44
C GLY A 22 -9.89 10.06 4.21
N ASN A 23 -10.00 10.12 5.54
CA ASN A 23 -8.86 10.33 6.43
C ASN A 23 -7.99 9.09 6.61
N VAL A 24 -8.51 7.90 6.31
CA VAL A 24 -7.77 6.64 6.38
C VAL A 24 -7.11 6.36 5.04
N PRO A 25 -5.77 6.30 4.94
CA PRO A 25 -5.09 6.01 3.69
C PRO A 25 -5.41 4.59 3.21
N ALA A 26 -5.75 4.45 1.93
CA ALA A 26 -6.08 3.17 1.32
C ALA A 26 -5.33 2.98 0.00
N TRP A 27 -4.58 1.90 -0.15
CA TRP A 27 -3.75 1.69 -1.33
C TRP A 27 -3.91 0.29 -1.91
N TYR A 28 -4.01 0.22 -3.23
CA TYR A 28 -3.59 -0.95 -3.99
C TYR A 28 -2.06 -0.92 -4.08
N SER A 29 -1.37 -1.97 -3.62
CA SER A 29 0.10 -2.07 -3.75
C SER A 29 0.54 -2.37 -5.19
N GLY A 30 -0.37 -2.93 -5.99
CA GLY A 30 -0.04 -3.50 -7.29
C GLY A 30 0.60 -4.88 -7.19
N SER A 31 0.80 -5.50 -8.36
CA SER A 31 1.54 -6.75 -8.48
C SER A 31 3.04 -6.46 -8.39
N PRO A 32 3.83 -7.22 -7.61
CA PRO A 32 5.29 -7.04 -7.54
C PRO A 32 5.98 -6.99 -8.91
N ASP A 33 5.60 -7.88 -9.85
CA ASP A 33 6.22 -7.97 -11.17
C ASP A 33 5.83 -6.83 -12.13
N VAL A 34 4.70 -6.15 -11.87
CA VAL A 34 4.18 -5.06 -12.72
C VAL A 34 4.46 -3.68 -12.11
N ALA A 35 4.19 -3.52 -10.82
CA ALA A 35 4.37 -2.28 -10.09
C ALA A 35 5.83 -2.04 -9.67
N GLY A 36 6.64 -3.11 -9.55
CA GLY A 36 8.05 -3.04 -9.18
C GLY A 36 8.31 -2.60 -7.73
N THR A 37 7.26 -2.41 -6.92
CA THR A 37 7.35 -1.91 -5.55
C THR A 37 6.36 -2.63 -4.62
N VAL A 38 6.67 -2.60 -3.32
CA VAL A 38 5.73 -2.89 -2.23
C VAL A 38 5.46 -1.64 -1.41
N ASN A 39 4.30 -1.58 -0.75
CA ASN A 39 4.04 -0.56 0.25
C ASN A 39 4.66 -1.00 1.58
N ALA A 40 5.63 -0.25 2.10
CA ALA A 40 6.20 -0.44 3.42
C ALA A 40 5.52 0.53 4.39
N ILE A 41 4.77 -0.04 5.33
CA ILE A 41 3.92 0.70 6.27
C ILE A 41 4.57 0.72 7.65
N ARG A 42 4.78 1.93 8.18
CA ARG A 42 5.23 2.13 9.56
C ARG A 42 4.07 2.68 10.38
N LEU A 43 3.64 1.89 11.37
CA LEU A 43 2.63 2.32 12.34
C LEU A 43 3.31 3.06 13.49
N GLY A 44 2.89 4.31 13.72
CA GLY A 44 3.33 5.14 14.83
C GLY A 44 2.53 4.86 16.09
N SER A 45 3.14 5.09 17.25
CA SER A 45 2.51 4.87 18.56
C SER A 45 1.32 5.79 18.85
N SER A 46 1.16 6.87 18.10
CA SER A 46 0.04 7.82 18.20
C SER A 46 -1.02 7.66 17.10
N GLY A 47 -1.06 6.52 16.40
CA GLY A 47 -1.99 6.26 15.29
C GLY A 47 -1.59 6.89 13.95
N GLY A 48 -0.44 7.54 13.88
CA GLY A 48 0.09 8.02 12.60
C GLY A 48 0.58 6.86 11.73
N VAL A 49 0.27 6.89 10.43
CA VAL A 49 0.75 5.91 9.46
C VAL A 49 1.68 6.59 8.47
N ASP A 50 2.93 6.12 8.43
CA ASP A 50 3.89 6.52 7.40
C ASP A 50 3.99 5.44 6.32
N ILE A 51 3.96 5.87 5.06
CA ILE A 51 3.85 4.99 3.90
C ILE A 51 5.00 5.30 2.95
N SER A 52 5.83 4.29 2.73
CA SER A 52 6.91 4.34 1.74
C SER A 52 6.73 3.23 0.71
N HIS A 53 7.39 3.39 -0.44
CA HIS A 53 7.35 2.41 -1.53
C HIS A 53 8.74 1.84 -1.74
N ALA A 54 8.94 0.60 -1.31
CA ALA A 54 10.23 -0.08 -1.44
C ALA A 54 10.27 -0.86 -2.76
N PRO A 55 11.40 -0.83 -3.50
CA PRO A 55 11.56 -1.66 -4.68
C PRO A 55 11.57 -3.15 -4.32
N VAL A 56 11.02 -3.97 -5.20
CA VAL A 56 11.11 -5.44 -5.07
C VAL A 56 12.48 -5.89 -5.59
N ALA A 57 13.21 -6.68 -4.79
CA ALA A 57 14.49 -7.25 -5.22
C ALA A 57 14.28 -8.54 -6.02
N GLY A 58 14.94 -8.63 -7.18
CA GLY A 58 14.91 -9.79 -8.07
C GLY A 58 14.34 -9.45 -9.46
N PRO A 59 14.74 -10.16 -10.53
CA PRO A 59 14.18 -9.94 -11.86
C PRO A 59 12.68 -10.30 -11.88
N PRO A 60 11.87 -9.65 -12.73
CA PRO A 60 10.47 -10.01 -12.93
C PRO A 60 10.35 -11.51 -13.21
N LYS A 61 9.43 -12.20 -12.54
CA LYS A 61 9.17 -13.61 -12.86
C LYS A 61 8.38 -13.67 -14.16
N THR A 62 9.03 -14.16 -15.22
CA THR A 62 8.45 -14.41 -16.56
C THR A 62 7.53 -15.62 -16.56
#